data_AF-A0A270BNJ3-F1
#
_entry.id   AF-A0A270BNJ3-F1
#
_cell.length_a   1.000
_cell.length_b   1.000
_cell.length_c   1.000
_cell.angle_alpha   90.00
_cell.angle_beta   90.00
_cell.angle_gamma   90.00
#
_symmetry.space_group_name_H-M   'P 1'
#
loop_
_entity.id
_entity.type
_entity.pdbx_description
1 polymer ?
#
loop_
_entity_poly.entity_id
_entity_poly.type
_entity_poly.pdbx_seq_one_letter_code
_entity_poly.pdbx_strand_id
1 'polypeptide(L)'
;MTNAALTDAAFSAASDNAAPLTILTPPHPVLRQKARLVKPEDVAEIQRILPGMFAAMYQAPGIGLAAPQVGLSLRFVLIDLGEKESRDPMVLINPEILAETEEMAAREEGCLSLPQQYAEVVRPEKVRVRWQNLRGEQQERDVNGLLATCVQHELDHLDGVLFVDHLSALRRNMILRRLAKDLKRN
;
A
#
# COMPACT_ATOMS: atom_id res chain seq x y z
N MET A 1 15.22 15.65 25.43
CA MET A 1 14.22 14.68 24.94
C MET A 1 14.77 14.11 23.67
N THR A 2 15.10 12.82 23.67
CA THR A 2 15.76 12.14 22.55
C THR A 2 14.90 12.26 21.31
N ASN A 3 15.44 12.91 20.28
CA ASN A 3 14.85 13.05 18.96
C ASN A 3 14.79 11.64 18.35
N ALA A 4 13.74 10.88 18.69
CA ALA A 4 13.50 9.57 18.09
C ALA A 4 13.52 9.80 16.58
N ALA A 5 14.43 9.13 15.88
CA ALA A 5 14.67 9.42 14.48
C ALA A 5 13.36 9.26 13.71
N LEU A 6 12.89 10.35 13.09
CA LEU A 6 11.77 10.34 12.15
C LEU A 6 12.22 9.58 10.89
N THR A 7 12.28 8.26 11.01
CA THR A 7 12.70 7.33 9.96
C THR A 7 11.67 6.22 9.85
N ASP A 8 11.49 5.71 8.64
CA ASP A 8 10.54 4.66 8.34
C ASP A 8 10.85 3.38 9.15
N ALA A 9 12.15 3.07 9.32
CA ALA A 9 12.63 1.99 10.17
C ALA A 9 12.22 2.13 11.65
N ALA A 10 12.18 3.35 12.20
CA ALA A 10 11.76 3.56 13.57
C ALA A 10 10.25 3.30 13.75
N PHE A 11 9.43 3.72 12.79
CA PHE A 11 7.98 3.44 12.81
C PHE A 11 7.67 1.97 12.57
N SER A 12 8.41 1.31 11.67
CA SER A 12 8.32 -0.14 11.47
C SER A 12 8.73 -0.91 12.74
N ALA A 13 9.83 -0.55 13.40
CA ALA A 13 10.24 -1.19 14.65
C ALA A 13 9.22 -0.98 15.79
N ALA A 14 8.56 0.19 15.82
CA ALA A 14 7.51 0.47 16.80
C ALA A 14 6.25 -0.41 16.61
N SER A 15 6.07 -1.05 15.45
CA SER A 15 4.91 -1.92 15.16
C SER A 15 4.83 -3.13 16.09
N ASP A 16 5.96 -3.62 16.60
CA ASP A 16 6.01 -4.78 17.51
C ASP A 16 5.22 -4.55 18.82
N ASN A 17 4.95 -3.28 19.17
CA ASN A 17 4.20 -2.88 20.36
C ASN A 17 2.87 -2.16 20.03
N ALA A 18 2.48 -2.10 18.76
CA ALA A 18 1.29 -1.40 18.32
C ALA A 18 0.13 -2.37 18.06
N ALA A 19 -1.09 -1.96 18.40
CA ALA A 19 -2.27 -2.69 17.97
C ALA A 19 -2.45 -2.54 16.44
N PRO A 20 -2.67 -3.64 15.70
CA PRO A 20 -2.87 -3.59 14.26
C PRO A 20 -4.15 -2.82 13.92
N LEU A 21 -4.07 -1.93 12.93
CA LEU A 21 -5.28 -1.33 12.37
C LEU A 21 -6.10 -2.35 11.57
N THR A 22 -7.41 -2.18 11.54
CA THR A 22 -8.29 -3.02 10.74
C THR A 22 -8.11 -2.72 9.25
N ILE A 23 -7.82 -3.75 8.47
CA ILE A 23 -7.77 -3.66 7.01
C ILE A 23 -9.19 -3.86 6.46
N LEU A 24 -9.65 -2.88 5.70
CA LEU A 24 -10.98 -2.85 5.11
C LEU A 24 -11.02 -3.70 3.85
N THR A 25 -12.17 -4.34 3.60
CA THR A 25 -12.45 -5.11 2.40
C THR A 25 -13.59 -4.48 1.60
N PRO A 26 -13.68 -4.71 0.27
CA PRO A 26 -14.86 -4.35 -0.50
C PRO A 26 -16.14 -4.94 0.09
N PRO A 27 -17.28 -4.22 0.03
CA PRO A 27 -17.52 -3.01 -0.75
C PRO A 27 -17.32 -1.69 0.02
N HIS A 28 -16.46 -1.63 1.05
CA HIS A 28 -16.27 -0.39 1.82
C HIS A 28 -15.93 0.80 0.90
N PRO A 29 -16.70 1.92 0.94
CA PRO A 29 -16.65 2.95 -0.10
C PRO A 29 -15.31 3.68 -0.20
N VAL A 30 -14.58 3.82 0.92
CA VAL A 30 -13.27 4.48 0.94
C VAL A 30 -12.25 3.82 -0.02
N LEU A 31 -12.37 2.51 -0.25
CA LEU A 31 -11.49 1.76 -1.16
C LEU A 31 -11.69 2.14 -2.63
N ARG A 32 -12.76 2.89 -2.92
CA ARG A 32 -13.12 3.39 -4.27
C ARG A 32 -13.00 4.91 -4.37
N GLN A 33 -12.56 5.58 -3.32
CA GLN A 33 -12.40 7.03 -3.30
C GLN A 33 -10.96 7.40 -3.63
N LYS A 34 -10.78 8.37 -4.53
CA LYS A 34 -9.49 9.00 -4.74
C LYS A 34 -9.04 9.71 -3.47
N ALA A 35 -7.90 9.30 -2.92
CA ALA A 35 -7.33 9.86 -1.72
C ALA A 35 -6.85 11.30 -1.95
N ARG A 36 -7.14 12.19 -1.00
CA ARG A 36 -6.66 13.57 -1.08
C ARG A 36 -5.17 13.65 -0.74
N LEU A 37 -4.49 14.66 -1.28
CA LEU A 37 -3.10 14.95 -0.92
C LEU A 37 -2.96 15.17 0.60
N VAL A 38 -1.86 14.66 1.13
CA VAL A 38 -1.37 14.92 2.48
C VAL A 38 -0.82 16.35 2.52
N LYS A 39 -1.24 17.09 3.53
CA LYS A 39 -0.76 18.44 3.83
C LYS A 39 0.14 18.43 5.08
N PRO A 40 0.90 19.50 5.36
CA PRO A 40 1.73 19.58 6.55
C PRO A 40 0.97 19.32 7.86
N GLU A 41 -0.28 19.76 7.96
CA GLU A 41 -1.11 19.53 9.15
C GLU A 41 -1.50 18.05 9.38
N ASP A 42 -1.43 17.20 8.36
CA ASP A 42 -1.78 15.78 8.46
C ASP A 42 -0.61 14.92 9.00
N VAL A 43 0.63 15.44 8.96
CA VAL A 43 1.85 14.64 9.23
C VAL A 43 1.87 14.08 10.65
N ALA A 44 1.44 14.85 11.64
CA ALA A 44 1.40 14.40 13.03
C ALA A 44 0.44 13.20 13.21
N GLU A 45 -0.71 13.22 12.52
CA GLU A 45 -1.67 12.13 12.55
C GLU A 45 -1.12 10.89 11.82
N ILE A 46 -0.46 11.07 10.67
CA ILE A 46 0.20 9.98 9.94
C ILE A 46 1.25 9.29 10.83
N GLN A 47 2.12 10.07 11.48
CA GLN A 47 3.13 9.53 12.39
C GLN A 47 2.50 8.74 13.54
N ARG A 48 1.35 9.19 14.06
CA ARG A 48 0.62 8.52 15.14
C ARG A 48 0.09 7.14 14.74
N ILE A 49 -0.38 6.98 13.51
CA ILE A 49 -1.03 5.74 13.03
C ILE A 49 -0.06 4.75 12.38
N LEU A 50 1.09 5.21 11.89
CA LEU A 50 2.05 4.39 11.15
C LEU A 50 2.42 3.08 11.86
N PRO A 51 2.71 3.04 13.18
CA PRO A 51 3.01 1.78 13.87
C PRO A 51 1.89 0.75 13.75
N GLY A 52 0.63 1.18 13.85
CA GLY A 52 -0.54 0.32 13.72
C GLY A 52 -0.78 -0.14 12.27
N MET A 53 -0.43 0.69 11.28
CA MET A 53 -0.47 0.29 9.86
C MET A 53 0.60 -0.75 9.54
N PHE A 54 1.85 -0.55 9.99
CA PHE A 54 2.90 -1.55 9.86
C PHE A 54 2.54 -2.85 10.58
N ALA A 55 1.99 -2.77 11.80
CA ALA A 55 1.54 -3.95 12.55
C ALA A 55 0.46 -4.73 11.77
N ALA A 56 -0.51 -4.02 11.18
CA ALA A 56 -1.54 -4.64 10.34
C ALA A 56 -0.95 -5.32 9.10
N MET A 57 -0.02 -4.65 8.41
CA MET A 57 0.65 -5.20 7.23
C MET A 57 1.45 -6.47 7.57
N TYR A 58 2.30 -6.42 8.60
CA TYR A 58 3.13 -7.56 8.98
C TYR A 58 2.34 -8.74 9.54
N GLN A 59 1.22 -8.48 10.24
CA GLN A 59 0.34 -9.54 10.74
C GLN A 59 -0.49 -10.20 9.62
N ALA A 60 -0.82 -9.45 8.56
CA ALA A 60 -1.52 -9.93 7.38
C ALA A 60 -0.57 -10.51 6.29
N PRO A 61 0.63 -10.96 6.69
CA PRO A 61 1.88 -11.02 5.92
C PRO A 61 1.90 -10.31 4.56
N GLY A 62 1.61 -9.00 4.54
CA GLY A 62 1.69 -8.17 3.35
C GLY A 62 3.05 -7.48 3.18
N ILE A 63 3.29 -6.99 1.96
CA ILE A 63 4.50 -6.23 1.59
C ILE A 63 4.20 -4.75 1.25
N GLY A 64 2.93 -4.37 1.24
CA GLY A 64 2.44 -3.02 1.01
C GLY A 64 1.08 -2.80 1.67
N LEU A 65 0.81 -1.54 2.05
CA LEU A 65 -0.48 -1.10 2.58
C LEU A 65 -0.69 0.40 2.34
N ALA A 66 -1.81 0.75 1.70
CA ALA A 66 -2.23 2.11 1.46
C ALA A 66 -3.17 2.64 2.55
N ALA A 67 -3.11 3.94 2.85
CA ALA A 67 -3.98 4.56 3.86
C ALA A 67 -5.50 4.32 3.66
N PRO A 68 -6.05 4.30 2.42
CA PRO A 68 -7.45 3.97 2.21
C PRO A 68 -7.84 2.59 2.75
N GLN A 69 -6.91 1.62 2.75
CA GLN A 69 -7.16 0.27 3.25
C GLN A 69 -7.38 0.23 4.76
N VAL A 70 -6.97 1.26 5.51
CA VAL A 70 -7.24 1.40 6.95
C VAL A 70 -8.26 2.51 7.25
N GLY A 71 -9.02 2.94 6.25
CA GLY A 71 -10.12 3.90 6.41
C GLY A 71 -9.74 5.37 6.26
N LEU A 72 -8.50 5.68 5.90
CA LEU A 72 -8.01 7.05 5.77
C LEU A 72 -7.84 7.42 4.30
N SER A 73 -8.67 8.33 3.81
CA SER A 73 -8.58 8.84 2.44
C SER A 73 -7.46 9.88 2.28
N LEU A 74 -6.23 9.48 2.61
CA LEU A 74 -5.01 10.29 2.49
C LEU A 74 -4.04 9.64 1.51
N ARG A 75 -3.34 10.44 0.70
CA ARG A 75 -2.44 9.97 -0.34
C ARG A 75 -1.07 9.57 0.22
N PHE A 76 -1.01 8.50 1.00
CA PHE A 76 0.25 7.89 1.42
C PHE A 76 0.14 6.37 1.55
N VAL A 77 1.29 5.71 1.41
CA VAL A 77 1.41 4.25 1.44
C VAL A 77 2.66 3.85 2.22
N LEU A 78 2.68 2.61 2.72
CA LEU A 78 3.88 1.99 3.25
C LEU A 78 4.19 0.71 2.48
N ILE A 79 5.48 0.42 2.31
CA ILE A 79 6.01 -0.73 1.56
C ILE A 79 7.17 -1.29 2.35
N ASP A 80 7.26 -2.61 2.47
CA ASP A 80 8.44 -3.31 2.98
C ASP A 80 8.52 -4.69 2.32
N LEU A 81 9.54 -4.86 1.47
CA LEU A 81 9.77 -6.14 0.79
C LEU A 81 10.70 -7.06 1.59
N GLY A 82 11.30 -6.54 2.67
CA GLY A 82 12.23 -7.28 3.51
C GLY A 82 11.51 -8.28 4.40
N GLU A 83 12.20 -9.36 4.72
CA GLU A 83 11.77 -10.27 5.79
C GLU A 83 12.09 -9.63 7.15
N LYS A 84 11.64 -10.26 8.25
CA LYS A 84 11.75 -9.67 9.60
C LYS A 84 13.18 -9.23 9.95
N GLU A 85 14.18 -9.99 9.54
CA GLU A 85 15.60 -9.77 9.82
C GLU A 85 16.26 -8.77 8.85
N SER A 86 15.59 -8.44 7.74
CA SER A 86 16.12 -7.63 6.63
C SER A 86 15.15 -6.54 6.17
N ARG A 87 14.21 -6.13 7.03
CA ARG A 87 13.22 -5.07 6.78
C ARG A 87 13.89 -3.81 6.22
N ASP A 88 13.33 -3.30 5.13
CA ASP A 88 13.71 -2.03 4.51
C ASP A 88 12.44 -1.22 4.20
N PRO A 89 11.77 -0.73 5.25
CA PRO A 89 10.47 -0.09 5.11
C PRO A 89 10.60 1.28 4.44
N MET A 90 9.64 1.59 3.58
CA MET A 90 9.50 2.87 2.91
C MET A 90 8.10 3.44 3.18
N VAL A 91 8.04 4.70 3.59
CA VAL A 91 6.78 5.47 3.66
C VAL A 91 6.79 6.51 2.55
N LEU A 92 5.81 6.41 1.66
CA LEU A 92 5.69 7.28 0.49
C LEU A 92 4.50 8.22 0.69
N ILE A 93 4.77 9.50 0.93
CA ILE A 93 3.75 10.55 1.05
C ILE A 93 3.58 11.26 -0.29
N ASN A 94 2.33 11.46 -0.70
CA ASN A 94 1.96 12.05 -1.99
C ASN A 94 2.71 11.44 -3.19
N PRO A 95 2.84 10.10 -3.29
CA PRO A 95 3.62 9.53 -4.37
C PRO A 95 2.95 9.70 -5.74
N GLU A 96 3.80 9.79 -6.75
CA GLU A 96 3.41 9.86 -8.16
C GLU A 96 4.44 9.16 -9.07
N ILE A 97 3.97 8.55 -10.15
CA ILE A 97 4.81 8.00 -11.21
C ILE A 97 5.16 9.13 -12.18
N LEU A 98 6.46 9.38 -12.36
CA LEU A 98 6.98 10.39 -13.27
C LEU A 98 7.23 9.84 -14.68
N ALA A 99 7.60 8.57 -14.76
CA ALA A 99 7.88 7.87 -16.01
C ALA A 99 7.69 6.37 -15.82
N GLU A 100 7.35 5.68 -16.90
CA GLU A 100 7.18 4.23 -16.97
C GLU A 100 7.84 3.69 -18.25
N THR A 101 8.25 2.43 -18.22
CA THR A 101 8.79 1.75 -19.41
C THR A 101 7.67 1.19 -20.28
N GLU A 102 7.92 1.07 -21.59
CA GLU A 102 7.05 0.31 -22.49
C GLU A 102 7.13 -1.21 -22.24
N GLU A 103 8.23 -1.68 -21.65
CA GLU A 103 8.38 -3.08 -21.23
C GLU A 103 7.37 -3.39 -20.12
N MET A 104 6.55 -4.42 -20.34
CA MET A 104 5.52 -4.88 -19.43
C MET A 104 5.93 -6.20 -18.77
N ALA A 105 5.56 -6.38 -17.50
CA ALA A 105 5.73 -7.63 -16.78
C ALA A 105 4.41 -8.12 -16.19
N ALA A 106 4.17 -9.41 -16.35
CA ALA A 106 3.06 -10.11 -15.72
C ALA A 106 3.52 -10.68 -14.37
N ARG A 107 2.81 -10.35 -13.28
CA ARG A 107 3.10 -10.89 -11.94
C ARG A 107 1.81 -11.25 -11.22
N GLU A 108 1.88 -12.30 -10.40
CA GLU A 108 0.77 -12.65 -9.51
C GLU A 108 0.69 -11.62 -8.37
N GLU A 109 -0.44 -10.92 -8.31
CA GLU A 109 -0.76 -9.96 -7.26
C GLU A 109 -1.79 -10.54 -6.29
N GLY A 110 -1.60 -10.25 -5.01
CA GLY A 110 -2.63 -10.32 -3.98
C GLY A 110 -2.90 -8.94 -3.40
N CYS A 111 -3.92 -8.81 -2.57
CA CYS A 111 -4.25 -7.55 -1.89
C CYS A 111 -4.79 -7.83 -0.50
N LEU A 112 -4.31 -7.10 0.51
CA LEU A 112 -4.77 -7.26 1.88
C LEU A 112 -6.26 -6.94 2.06
N SER A 113 -6.82 -6.10 1.19
CA SER A 113 -8.27 -5.82 1.15
C SER A 113 -9.09 -6.90 0.41
N LEU A 114 -8.46 -7.83 -0.29
CA LEU A 114 -9.10 -8.97 -0.96
C LEU A 114 -8.43 -10.27 -0.48
N PRO A 115 -8.60 -10.65 0.79
CA PRO A 115 -7.87 -11.75 1.40
C PRO A 115 -8.01 -13.06 0.63
N GLN A 116 -6.88 -13.77 0.48
CA GLN A 116 -6.77 -15.06 -0.20
C GLN A 116 -7.16 -15.05 -1.68
N GLN A 117 -7.23 -13.88 -2.31
CA GLN A 117 -7.47 -13.74 -3.75
C GLN A 117 -6.17 -13.32 -4.45
N TYR A 118 -5.86 -14.02 -5.53
CA TYR A 118 -4.66 -13.79 -6.33
C TYR A 118 -4.99 -13.82 -7.82
N ALA A 119 -4.34 -12.96 -8.59
CA ALA A 119 -4.40 -13.02 -10.04
C ALA A 119 -3.15 -12.41 -10.66
N GLU A 120 -2.82 -12.89 -11.85
CA GLU A 120 -1.80 -12.24 -12.69
C GLU A 120 -2.31 -10.90 -13.22
N VAL A 121 -1.53 -9.85 -13.00
CA VAL A 121 -1.74 -8.49 -13.51
C VAL A 121 -0.51 -8.07 -14.30
N VAL A 122 -0.74 -7.31 -15.37
CA VAL A 122 0.32 -6.85 -16.28
C VAL A 122 0.54 -5.36 -16.05
N ARG A 123 1.77 -4.96 -15.71
CA ARG A 123 2.16 -3.58 -15.42
C ARG A 123 3.49 -3.22 -16.10
N PRO A 124 3.82 -1.94 -16.29
CA PRO A 124 5.18 -1.51 -16.59
C PRO A 124 6.20 -2.16 -15.65
N GLU A 125 7.26 -2.76 -16.21
CA GLU A 125 8.29 -3.47 -15.44
C GLU A 125 9.14 -2.50 -14.59
N LYS A 126 9.29 -1.25 -15.05
CA LYS A 126 10.03 -0.21 -14.32
C LYS A 126 9.27 1.11 -14.33
N VAL A 127 9.33 1.81 -13.20
CA VAL A 127 8.76 3.14 -13.05
C VAL A 127 9.74 4.06 -12.30
N ARG A 128 9.75 5.34 -12.65
CA ARG A 128 10.35 6.39 -11.83
C ARG A 128 9.27 6.96 -10.92
N VAL A 129 9.44 6.84 -9.61
CA VAL A 129 8.49 7.35 -8.62
C VAL A 129 9.10 8.54 -7.87
N ARG A 130 8.27 9.57 -7.64
CA ARG A 130 8.56 10.71 -6.75
C ARG A 130 7.63 10.65 -5.55
N TRP A 131 8.13 11.00 -4.37
CA TRP A 131 7.33 11.11 -3.14
C TRP A 131 8.00 12.05 -2.13
N GLN A 132 7.27 12.40 -1.08
CA GLN A 132 7.80 13.06 0.11
C GLN A 132 8.04 12.04 1.22
N ASN A 133 9.16 12.15 1.93
CA ASN A 133 9.37 11.38 3.16
C ASN A 133 8.61 12.02 4.35
N LEU A 134 8.68 11.41 5.53
CA LEU A 134 8.01 11.90 6.75
C LEU A 134 8.48 13.28 7.25
N ARG A 135 9.56 13.82 6.68
CA ARG A 135 10.07 15.18 6.94
C ARG A 135 9.60 16.19 5.89
N GLY A 136 8.84 15.74 4.89
CA GLY A 136 8.39 16.55 3.76
C GLY A 136 9.44 16.74 2.65
N GLU A 137 10.59 16.06 2.75
CA GLU A 137 11.67 16.17 1.77
C GLU A 137 11.34 15.30 0.54
N GLN A 138 11.51 15.87 -0.65
CA GLN A 138 11.29 15.18 -1.91
C GLN A 138 12.33 14.09 -2.15
N GLN A 139 11.87 12.93 -2.60
CA GLN A 139 12.64 11.77 -2.98
C GLN A 139 12.22 11.35 -4.38
N GLU A 140 13.18 10.88 -5.18
CA GLU A 140 12.92 10.26 -6.48
C GLU A 140 13.73 8.98 -6.61
N ARG A 141 13.15 7.93 -7.19
CA ARG A 141 13.83 6.65 -7.38
C ARG A 141 13.28 5.91 -8.61
N ASP A 142 14.19 5.32 -9.38
CA ASP A 142 13.84 4.30 -10.35
C ASP A 142 13.66 2.97 -9.64
N VAL A 143 12.48 2.37 -9.78
CA VAL A 143 12.15 1.07 -9.19
C VAL A 143 11.80 0.08 -10.30
N ASN A 144 12.08 -1.20 -10.05
CA ASN A 144 11.82 -2.29 -10.99
C ASN A 144 11.36 -3.55 -10.24
N GLY A 145 10.97 -4.58 -10.98
CA GLY A 145 10.65 -5.89 -10.44
C GLY A 145 9.49 -5.87 -9.45
N LEU A 146 9.67 -6.56 -8.32
CA LEU A 146 8.65 -6.64 -7.27
C LEU A 146 8.34 -5.26 -6.65
N LEU A 147 9.36 -4.41 -6.46
CA LEU A 147 9.16 -3.07 -5.90
C LEU A 147 8.34 -2.18 -6.85
N ALA A 148 8.61 -2.22 -8.15
CA ALA A 148 7.79 -1.48 -9.12
C ALA A 148 6.34 -1.96 -9.11
N THR A 149 6.11 -3.26 -8.98
CA THR A 149 4.75 -3.84 -8.93
C THR A 149 4.03 -3.38 -7.67
N CYS A 150 4.68 -3.47 -6.50
CA CYS A 150 4.12 -3.03 -5.24
C CYS A 150 3.83 -1.53 -5.23
N VAL A 151 4.76 -0.68 -5.67
CA VAL A 151 4.53 0.77 -5.80
C VAL A 151 3.30 1.06 -6.67
N GLN A 152 3.20 0.46 -7.86
CA GLN A 152 2.05 0.68 -8.74
C GLN A 152 0.73 0.19 -8.12
N HIS A 153 0.74 -0.95 -7.44
CA HIS A 153 -0.43 -1.48 -6.73
C HIS A 153 -0.89 -0.55 -5.60
N GLU A 154 0.04 -0.06 -4.78
CA GLU A 154 -0.30 0.83 -3.68
C GLU A 154 -0.78 2.21 -4.19
N LEU A 155 -0.24 2.69 -5.33
CA LEU A 155 -0.71 3.92 -5.97
C LEU A 155 -2.13 3.77 -6.56
N ASP A 156 -2.47 2.60 -7.13
CA ASP A 156 -3.85 2.29 -7.54
C ASP A 156 -4.83 2.45 -6.37
N HIS A 157 -4.47 1.95 -5.18
CA HIS A 157 -5.30 2.11 -3.99
C HIS A 157 -5.56 3.58 -3.64
N LEU A 158 -4.56 4.45 -3.84
CA LEU A 158 -4.71 5.90 -3.63
C LEU A 158 -5.65 6.56 -4.65
N ASP A 159 -5.86 5.92 -5.80
CA ASP A 159 -6.77 6.37 -6.85
C ASP A 159 -8.12 5.62 -6.83
N GLY A 160 -8.37 4.77 -5.83
CA GLY A 160 -9.61 4.00 -5.68
C GLY A 160 -9.72 2.80 -6.63
N VAL A 161 -8.60 2.41 -7.23
CA VAL A 161 -8.45 1.27 -8.13
C VAL A 161 -7.97 0.07 -7.32
N LEU A 162 -8.53 -1.10 -7.59
CA LEU A 162 -8.11 -2.37 -7.00
C LEU A 162 -7.49 -3.22 -8.10
N PHE A 163 -6.54 -4.12 -7.77
CA PHE A 163 -5.87 -4.93 -8.80
C PHE A 163 -6.85 -5.72 -9.70
N VAL A 164 -8.01 -6.11 -9.16
CA VAL A 164 -9.06 -6.82 -9.90
C VAL A 164 -9.68 -6.00 -11.02
N ASP A 165 -9.52 -4.67 -11.03
CA ASP A 165 -10.00 -3.79 -12.09
C ASP A 165 -9.13 -3.83 -13.34
N HIS A 166 -7.89 -4.31 -13.23
CA HIS A 166 -7.01 -4.61 -14.37
C HIS A 166 -7.33 -5.96 -15.03
N LEU A 167 -8.22 -6.76 -14.41
CA LEU A 167 -8.62 -8.07 -14.92
C LEU A 167 -9.82 -7.97 -15.86
N SER A 168 -10.03 -9.03 -16.64
CA SER A 168 -11.28 -9.18 -17.40
C SER A 168 -12.50 -9.14 -16.48
N ALA A 169 -13.61 -8.60 -16.97
CA ALA A 169 -14.83 -8.46 -16.17
C ALA A 169 -15.31 -9.80 -15.57
N LEU A 170 -15.15 -10.90 -16.32
CA LEU A 170 -15.47 -12.26 -15.84
C LEU A 170 -14.60 -12.64 -14.64
N ARG A 171 -13.27 -12.51 -14.74
CA ARG A 171 -12.33 -12.88 -13.68
C ARG A 171 -12.53 -12.01 -12.44
N ARG A 172 -12.69 -10.69 -12.62
CA ARG A 172 -13.04 -9.75 -11.55
C ARG A 172 -14.30 -10.19 -10.81
N ASN A 173 -15.38 -10.47 -11.53
CA ASN A 173 -16.66 -10.87 -10.93
C ASN A 173 -16.56 -12.20 -10.18
N MET A 174 -15.76 -13.16 -10.68
CA MET A 174 -15.51 -14.43 -9.97
C MET A 174 -14.81 -14.20 -8.63
N ILE A 175 -13.76 -13.38 -8.61
CA ILE A 175 -13.01 -13.04 -7.39
C ILE A 175 -13.91 -12.33 -6.37
N LEU A 176 -14.66 -11.31 -6.80
CA LEU A 176 -15.55 -10.56 -5.90
C LEU A 176 -16.67 -11.44 -5.32
N ARG A 177 -17.21 -12.38 -6.11
CA ARG A 177 -18.21 -13.35 -5.61
C ARG A 177 -17.60 -14.31 -4.59
N ARG A 178 -16.37 -14.78 -4.81
CA ARG A 178 -15.64 -15.65 -3.87
C ARG A 178 -15.37 -14.93 -2.57
N LEU A 179 -14.83 -13.71 -2.65
CA LEU A 179 -14.59 -12.83 -1.51
C LEU A 179 -15.87 -12.62 -0.68
N ALA A 180 -16.99 -12.27 -1.32
CA ALA A 180 -18.26 -12.06 -0.62
C ALA A 180 -18.79 -13.33 0.07
N LYS A 181 -18.47 -14.52 -0.46
CA LYS A 181 -18.80 -15.79 0.18
C LYS A 181 -17.91 -16.06 1.39
N ASP A 182 -16.61 -15.79 1.28
CA ASP A 182 -15.64 -16.04 2.34
C ASP A 182 -15.85 -15.07 3.52
N LEU A 183 -16.16 -13.79 3.24
CA LEU A 183 -16.48 -12.80 4.28
C LEU A 183 -17.78 -13.08 5.06
N LYS A 184 -18.71 -13.89 4.53
CA LYS A 184 -19.93 -14.30 5.26
C LYS A 184 -19.69 -15.50 6.19
N ARG A 185 -18.59 -16.22 6.00
CA ARG A 185 -18.28 -17.46 6.74
C ARG A 185 -17.43 -17.20 7.98
N ASN A 186 -16.84 -16.01 8.07
CA ASN A 186 -16.08 -15.49 9.19
C ASN A 186 -16.91 -14.46 9.97
#